data_AF-A0A926YU61-F1
#
_entry.id   AF-A0A926YU61-F1
#
_cell.length_a   1.000
_cell.length_b   1.000
_cell.length_c   1.000
_cell.angle_alpha   90.00
_cell.angle_beta   90.00
_cell.angle_gamma   90.00
#
_symmetry.space_group_name_H-M   'P 1'
#
loop_
_entity.id
_entity.type
_entity.pdbx_description
1 polymer ?
#
loop_
_entity_poly.entity_id
_entity_poly.type
_entity_poly.pdbx_seq_one_letter_code
_entity_poly.pdbx_strand_id
1 'polypeptide(L)'
;MQETPEPDKQLAVEVLLKMYETRYMLAKQAEDQRATMSNFLITIAAVMFAFISQQGFSRKTIIISFLTILLGLFGLFMSAKYSQHYIKNDRVARSIRNRISQLCPEAQLREIEHKALDESAQQSLFFSKVPTLYLWSTLHVSICLIGALCILLALLQ
;
A
#
# COMPACT_ATOMS: atom_id res chain seq x y z
N MET A 1 45.55 -7.32 12.65
CA MET A 1 45.43 -6.05 13.39
C MET A 1 44.15 -5.41 12.88
N GLN A 2 43.03 -5.60 13.59
CA GLN A 2 41.75 -4.95 13.24
C GLN A 2 41.88 -3.49 13.66
N GLU A 3 42.02 -2.59 12.69
CA GLU A 3 41.87 -1.16 12.94
C GLU A 3 40.47 -0.94 13.51
N THR A 4 40.40 -0.56 14.78
CA THR A 4 39.17 -0.07 15.40
C THR A 4 38.62 1.05 14.53
N PRO A 5 37.36 0.98 14.04
CA PRO A 5 36.79 2.03 13.22
C PRO A 5 36.85 3.36 13.96
N GLU A 6 37.27 4.43 13.27
CA GLU A 6 37.25 5.79 13.80
C GLU A 6 35.89 6.08 14.47
N PRO A 7 35.87 6.67 15.68
CA PRO A 7 34.63 6.89 16.45
C PRO A 7 33.56 7.67 15.66
N ASP A 8 33.98 8.55 14.75
CA ASP A 8 33.11 9.33 13.87
C ASP A 8 32.37 8.45 12.84
N LYS A 9 33.00 7.37 12.37
CA LYS A 9 32.40 6.42 11.41
C LYS A 9 31.28 5.61 12.06
N GLN A 10 31.49 5.17 13.31
CA GLN A 10 30.48 4.41 14.06
C GLN A 10 29.24 5.26 14.35
N LEU A 11 29.44 6.49 14.82
CA LEU A 11 28.36 7.44 15.07
C LEU A 11 27.57 7.73 13.78
N ALA A 12 28.24 7.93 12.65
CA ALA A 12 27.57 8.16 11.37
C ALA A 12 26.71 6.96 10.94
N VAL A 13 27.19 5.73 11.11
CA VAL A 13 26.44 4.52 10.79
C VAL A 13 25.22 4.36 11.71
N GLU A 14 25.37 4.61 13.01
CA GLU A 14 24.27 4.55 13.97
C GLU A 14 23.15 5.55 13.63
N VAL A 15 23.51 6.80 13.32
CA VAL A 15 22.56 7.82 12.89
C VAL A 15 21.83 7.37 11.62
N LEU A 16 22.55 6.83 10.63
CA LEU A 16 21.95 6.35 9.39
C LEU A 16 21.03 5.14 9.63
N LEU A 17 21.40 4.20 10.50
CA LEU A 17 20.55 3.06 10.85
C LEU A 17 19.24 3.52 11.50
N LYS A 18 19.31 4.45 12.45
CA LYS A 18 18.11 5.01 13.10
C LYS A 18 17.22 5.76 12.10
N MET A 19 17.81 6.52 11.18
CA MET A 19 17.06 7.19 10.11
C MET A 19 16.42 6.18 9.15
N TYR A 20 17.14 5.10 8.80
CA TYR A 20 16.62 4.01 7.97
C TYR A 20 15.41 3.37 8.63
N GLU A 21 15.53 2.95 9.89
CA GLU A 21 14.45 2.32 10.64
C GLU A 21 13.21 3.23 10.70
N THR A 22 13.40 4.51 11.01
CA THR A 22 12.31 5.48 11.03
C THR A 22 11.60 5.57 9.68
N ARG A 23 12.34 5.64 8.57
CA ARG A 23 11.76 5.72 7.22
C ARG A 23 11.07 4.44 6.81
N TYR A 24 11.64 3.29 7.13
CA TYR A 24 11.03 2.00 6.90
C TYR A 24 9.71 1.85 7.66
N MET A 25 9.68 2.24 8.93
CA MET A 25 8.47 2.23 9.76
C MET A 25 7.37 3.14 9.19
N LEU A 26 7.73 4.35 8.73
CA LEU A 26 6.78 5.26 8.08
C LEU A 26 6.24 4.70 6.75
N ALA A 27 7.07 4.00 5.97
CA ALA A 27 6.62 3.33 4.76
C ALA A 27 5.63 2.21 5.10
N LYS A 28 5.98 1.33 6.05
CA LYS A 28 5.09 0.27 6.54
C LYS A 28 3.77 0.82 7.06
N GLN A 29 3.81 1.87 7.88
CA GLN A 29 2.62 2.51 8.41
C GLN A 29 1.69 3.04 7.30
N ALA A 30 2.23 3.59 6.22
CA ALA A 30 1.40 4.04 5.09
C ALA A 30 0.64 2.88 4.44
N GLU A 31 1.25 1.69 4.36
CA GLU A 31 0.59 0.48 3.87
C GLU A 31 -0.47 -0.04 4.85
N ASP A 32 -0.15 -0.09 6.15
CA ASP A 32 -1.07 -0.53 7.20
C ASP A 32 -2.31 0.36 7.29
N GLN A 33 -2.14 1.68 7.15
CA GLN A 33 -3.24 2.64 7.10
C GLN A 33 -4.10 2.47 5.85
N ARG A 34 -3.48 2.16 4.70
CA ARG A 34 -4.22 1.86 3.47
C ARG A 34 -5.07 0.60 3.59
N ALA A 35 -4.52 -0.47 4.19
CA ALA A 35 -5.23 -1.71 4.43
C ALA A 35 -6.40 -1.50 5.40
N THR A 36 -6.15 -0.84 6.53
CA THR A 36 -7.16 -0.48 7.53
C THR A 36 -8.29 0.33 6.91
N MET A 37 -7.95 1.39 6.16
CA MET A 37 -8.93 2.24 5.48
C MET A 37 -9.75 1.46 4.46
N SER A 38 -9.11 0.63 3.64
CA SER A 38 -9.81 -0.16 2.63
C SER A 38 -10.78 -1.16 3.27
N ASN A 39 -10.39 -1.82 4.36
CA ASN A 39 -11.29 -2.73 5.09
C ASN A 39 -12.54 -2.02 5.62
N PHE A 40 -12.38 -0.80 6.16
CA PHE A 40 -13.54 -0.01 6.57
C PHE A 40 -14.46 0.33 5.39
N LEU A 41 -13.89 0.79 4.26
CA LEU A 41 -14.67 1.14 3.08
C LEU A 41 -15.42 -0.06 2.48
N ILE A 42 -14.78 -1.23 2.38
CA ILE A 42 -15.42 -2.47 1.94
C ILE A 42 -16.58 -2.84 2.86
N THR A 43 -16.37 -2.77 4.18
CA THR A 43 -17.41 -3.10 5.16
C THR A 43 -18.62 -2.19 5.00
N ILE A 44 -18.41 -0.88 4.86
CA ILE A 44 -19.49 0.09 4.63
C ILE A 44 -20.19 -0.20 3.29
N ALA A 45 -19.42 -0.45 2.22
CA ALA A 45 -19.96 -0.77 0.89
C ALA A 45 -20.83 -2.04 0.93
N ALA A 46 -20.40 -3.09 1.65
CA ALA A 46 -21.15 -4.32 1.80
C ALA A 46 -22.50 -4.09 2.53
N VAL A 47 -22.50 -3.27 3.58
CA VAL A 47 -23.72 -2.89 4.30
C VAL A 47 -24.67 -2.09 3.40
N MET A 48 -24.15 -1.11 2.65
CA MET A 48 -24.94 -0.34 1.69
C MET A 48 -25.55 -1.25 0.61
N PHE A 49 -24.77 -2.17 0.06
CA PHE A 49 -25.24 -3.13 -0.93
C PHE A 49 -26.34 -4.05 -0.39
N ALA A 50 -26.16 -4.60 0.81
CA ALA A 50 -27.18 -5.41 1.47
C ALA A 50 -28.50 -4.64 1.65
N PHE A 51 -28.43 -3.38 2.08
CA PHE A 51 -29.60 -2.53 2.22
C PHE A 51 -30.31 -2.26 0.88
N ILE A 52 -29.54 -1.95 -0.17
CA ILE A 52 -30.08 -1.76 -1.54
C ILE A 52 -30.81 -3.04 -2.00
N SER A 53 -30.20 -4.20 -1.80
CA SER A 53 -30.76 -5.50 -2.20
C SER A 53 -32.07 -5.81 -1.47
N GLN A 54 -32.20 -5.44 -0.19
CA GLN A 54 -33.43 -5.66 0.59
C GLN A 54 -34.58 -4.74 0.14
N GLN A 55 -34.26 -3.54 -0.36
CA GLN A 55 -35.23 -2.56 -0.86
C GLN A 55 -35.63 -2.79 -2.33
N GLY A 56 -35.18 -3.92 -2.92
CA GLY A 56 -35.60 -4.38 -4.23
C GLY A 56 -35.06 -3.58 -5.41
N PHE A 57 -33.94 -2.85 -5.27
CA PHE A 57 -33.41 -1.96 -6.31
C PHE A 57 -34.40 -0.88 -6.79
N SER A 58 -35.30 -0.38 -5.93
CA SER A 58 -36.23 0.68 -6.34
C SER A 58 -35.55 2.04 -6.57
N ARG A 59 -36.22 3.00 -7.23
CA ARG A 59 -35.72 4.38 -7.41
C ARG A 59 -35.28 5.08 -6.11
N LYS A 60 -35.82 4.68 -4.96
CA LYS A 60 -35.41 5.20 -3.64
C LYS A 60 -33.96 4.81 -3.28
N THR A 61 -33.44 3.74 -3.85
CA THR A 61 -32.08 3.22 -3.61
C THR A 61 -31.00 3.92 -4.45
N ILE A 62 -31.39 4.78 -5.42
CA ILE A 62 -30.45 5.52 -6.28
C ILE A 62 -29.49 6.36 -5.44
N ILE A 63 -29.99 7.04 -4.40
CA ILE A 63 -29.16 7.88 -3.52
C ILE A 63 -28.10 7.05 -2.82
N ILE A 64 -28.47 5.88 -2.26
CA ILE A 64 -27.53 4.99 -1.55
C ILE A 64 -26.52 4.37 -2.52
N SER A 65 -26.96 4.02 -3.72
CA SER A 65 -26.09 3.50 -4.79
C SER A 65 -25.08 4.55 -5.23
N PHE A 66 -25.50 5.82 -5.36
CA PHE A 66 -24.62 6.93 -5.66
C PHE A 66 -23.58 7.17 -4.54
N LEU A 67 -24.00 7.10 -3.26
CA LEU A 67 -23.06 7.16 -2.14
C LEU A 67 -22.04 6.02 -2.17
N THR A 68 -22.45 4.83 -2.61
CA THR A 68 -21.56 3.68 -2.78
C THR A 68 -20.50 3.96 -3.86
N ILE A 69 -20.87 4.60 -4.97
CA ILE A 69 -19.92 5.04 -6.00
C ILE A 69 -18.92 6.04 -5.42
N LEU A 70 -19.39 7.06 -4.71
CA LEU A 70 -18.52 8.05 -4.06
C LEU A 70 -17.55 7.40 -3.07
N LEU A 71 -18.00 6.39 -2.33
CA LEU A 71 -17.18 5.64 -1.40
C LEU A 71 -16.03 4.90 -2.11
N GLY A 72 -16.30 4.25 -3.24
CA GLY A 72 -15.27 3.62 -4.06
C GLY A 72 -14.28 4.63 -4.67
N LEU A 73 -14.77 5.78 -5.15
CA LEU A 73 -13.91 6.86 -5.67
C LEU A 73 -12.99 7.42 -4.57
N PHE A 74 -13.52 7.58 -3.37
CA PHE A 74 -12.74 7.99 -2.21
C PHE A 74 -11.68 6.94 -1.85
N GLY A 75 -12.01 5.66 -1.88
CA GLY A 75 -11.05 4.57 -1.69
C GLY A 75 -9.92 4.55 -2.72
N LEU A 76 -10.24 4.84 -3.99
CA LEU A 76 -9.24 5.01 -5.06
C LEU A 76 -8.27 6.15 -4.75
N PHE A 77 -8.82 7.32 -4.40
CA PHE A 77 -8.02 8.49 -4.08
C PHE A 77 -7.10 8.24 -2.87
N MET A 78 -7.64 7.67 -1.79
CA MET A 78 -6.86 7.36 -0.58
C MET A 78 -5.79 6.31 -0.87
N SER A 79 -6.09 5.29 -1.68
CA SER A 79 -5.11 4.27 -2.08
C SER A 79 -3.94 4.87 -2.86
N ALA A 80 -4.23 5.78 -3.80
CA ALA A 80 -3.20 6.51 -4.53
C ALA A 80 -2.37 7.41 -3.61
N LYS A 81 -3.03 8.10 -2.67
CA LYS A 81 -2.37 8.99 -1.72
C LYS A 81 -1.40 8.23 -0.81
N TYR A 82 -1.84 7.14 -0.19
CA TYR A 82 -0.97 6.31 0.66
C TYR A 82 0.16 5.65 -0.14
N SER A 83 -0.08 5.26 -1.39
CA SER A 83 0.99 4.75 -2.27
C SER A 83 2.09 5.77 -2.49
N GLN A 84 1.76 7.06 -2.68
CA GLN A 84 2.77 8.12 -2.76
C GLN A 84 3.58 8.25 -1.46
N HIS A 85 2.92 8.18 -0.30
CA HIS A 85 3.59 8.23 1.01
C HIS A 85 4.53 7.04 1.23
N TYR A 86 4.10 5.84 0.85
CA TYR A 86 4.93 4.64 0.86
C TYR A 86 6.17 4.82 -0.01
N ILE A 87 5.98 5.14 -1.31
CA ILE A 87 7.07 5.28 -2.28
C ILE A 87 8.09 6.34 -1.82
N LYS A 88 7.63 7.47 -1.27
CA LYS A 88 8.51 8.52 -0.77
C LYS A 88 9.42 8.01 0.33
N ASN A 89 8.87 7.37 1.37
CA ASN A 89 9.67 6.92 2.51
C ASN A 89 10.54 5.72 2.15
N ASP A 90 10.04 4.80 1.33
CA ASP A 90 10.77 3.65 0.82
C ASP A 90 11.99 4.08 -0.01
N ARG A 91 11.85 5.03 -0.94
CA ARG A 91 12.99 5.57 -1.72
C ARG A 91 14.08 6.18 -0.85
N VAL A 92 13.68 6.92 0.20
CA VAL A 92 14.62 7.51 1.15
C VAL A 92 15.30 6.40 1.97
N ALA A 93 14.55 5.41 2.46
CA ALA A 93 15.11 4.27 3.18
C ALA A 93 16.13 3.50 2.31
N ARG A 94 15.83 3.21 1.04
CA ARG A 94 16.77 2.58 0.11
C ARG A 94 18.04 3.42 -0.09
N SER A 95 17.91 4.74 -0.20
CA SER A 95 19.06 5.63 -0.35
C SER A 95 19.97 5.63 0.88
N ILE A 96 19.37 5.63 2.08
CA ILE A 96 20.11 5.51 3.35
C ILE A 96 20.81 4.15 3.43
N ARG A 97 20.11 3.06 3.09
CA ARG A 97 20.68 1.71 3.07
C ARG A 97 21.87 1.60 2.10
N ASN A 98 21.76 2.21 0.93
CA ASN A 98 22.86 2.27 -0.04
C ASN A 98 24.08 2.98 0.54
N ARG A 99 23.88 4.05 1.33
CA ARG A 99 24.95 4.77 2.02
C ARG A 99 25.58 3.93 3.13
N ILE A 100 24.78 3.22 3.93
CA ILE A 100 25.28 2.30 4.96
C ILE A 100 26.15 1.20 4.30
N SER A 101 25.69 0.62 3.19
CA SER A 101 26.46 -0.39 2.45
C SER A 101 27.80 0.13 1.90
N GLN A 102 27.93 1.43 1.63
CA GLN A 102 29.20 2.05 1.24
C GLN A 102 30.14 2.27 2.43
N LEU A 103 29.58 2.58 3.61
CA LEU A 103 30.36 2.82 4.82
C LEU A 103 30.84 1.51 5.47
N CYS A 104 30.05 0.44 5.34
CA CYS A 104 30.33 -0.89 5.89
C CYS A 104 30.29 -1.95 4.78
N PRO A 105 31.27 -1.97 3.87
CA PRO A 105 31.32 -2.97 2.80
C PRO A 105 31.45 -4.40 3.34
N GLU A 106 32.06 -4.58 4.52
CA GLU A 106 32.25 -5.88 5.16
C GLU A 106 30.92 -6.53 5.57
N ALA A 107 29.87 -5.73 5.78
CA ALA A 107 28.53 -6.22 6.12
C ALA A 107 27.80 -6.85 4.93
N GLN A 108 28.32 -6.72 3.69
CA GLN A 108 27.81 -7.38 2.49
C GLN A 108 26.29 -7.21 2.25
N LEU A 109 25.73 -6.09 2.71
CA LEU A 109 24.27 -5.86 2.73
C LEU A 109 23.60 -6.04 1.36
N ARG A 110 24.28 -5.63 0.28
CA ARG A 110 23.77 -5.81 -1.08
C ARG A 110 23.74 -7.26 -1.52
N GLU A 111 24.74 -8.06 -1.16
CA GLU A 111 24.82 -9.47 -1.54
C GLU A 111 23.72 -10.26 -0.83
N ILE A 112 23.50 -9.97 0.46
CA ILE A 112 22.40 -10.53 1.24
C ILE A 112 21.05 -10.15 0.60
N GLU A 113 20.86 -8.89 0.23
CA GLU A 113 19.63 -8.42 -0.41
C GLU A 113 19.40 -9.08 -1.78
N HIS A 114 20.43 -9.12 -2.64
CA HIS A 114 20.33 -9.74 -3.95
C HIS A 114 19.98 -11.22 -3.84
N LYS A 115 20.66 -11.95 -2.94
CA LYS A 115 20.36 -13.36 -2.70
C LYS A 115 18.92 -13.57 -2.24
N ALA A 116 18.43 -12.74 -1.32
CA ALA A 116 17.05 -12.81 -0.84
C ALA A 116 16.02 -12.48 -1.95
N LEU A 117 16.32 -11.50 -2.81
CA LEU A 117 15.47 -11.16 -3.95
C LEU A 117 15.45 -12.27 -5.00
N ASP A 118 16.58 -12.89 -5.29
CA ASP A 118 16.69 -14.00 -6.24
C ASP A 118 15.93 -15.24 -5.74
N GLU A 119 16.09 -15.59 -4.45
CA GLU A 119 15.32 -16.65 -3.80
C GLU A 119 13.80 -16.37 -3.83
N SER A 120 13.40 -15.13 -3.58
CA SER A 120 11.99 -14.73 -3.61
C SER A 120 11.41 -14.70 -5.04
N ALA A 121 12.19 -14.27 -6.03
CA ALA A 121 11.78 -14.26 -7.43
C ALA A 121 11.57 -15.67 -7.99
N GLN A 122 12.37 -16.65 -7.55
CA GLN A 122 12.19 -18.07 -7.92
C GLN A 122 10.89 -18.66 -7.35
N GLN A 123 10.42 -18.17 -6.20
CA GLN A 123 9.18 -18.64 -5.57
C GLN A 123 7.93 -17.89 -6.09
N SER A 124 8.09 -16.70 -6.64
CA SER A 124 7.00 -15.76 -6.96
C SER A 124 6.89 -15.49 -8.47
N LEU A 125 6.33 -16.45 -9.21
CA LEU A 125 6.18 -16.33 -10.67
C LEU A 125 5.07 -15.38 -11.13
N PHE A 126 4.00 -15.21 -10.34
CA PHE A 126 2.79 -14.49 -10.79
C PHE A 126 2.56 -13.12 -10.15
N PHE A 127 2.91 -12.96 -8.86
CA PHE A 127 2.52 -11.78 -8.07
C PHE A 127 3.62 -10.73 -7.89
N SER A 128 4.89 -11.03 -8.24
CA SER A 128 6.00 -10.08 -8.04
C SER A 128 5.92 -8.83 -8.92
N LYS A 129 5.17 -8.89 -10.02
CA LYS A 129 5.11 -7.83 -11.03
C LYS A 129 3.90 -6.92 -10.93
N VAL A 130 2.90 -7.26 -10.10
CA VAL A 130 1.71 -6.43 -9.95
C VAL A 130 2.02 -5.34 -8.93
N PRO A 131 2.11 -4.05 -9.34
CA PRO A 131 2.34 -2.99 -8.36
C PRO A 131 1.18 -2.97 -7.39
N THR A 132 1.48 -2.92 -6.09
CA THR A 132 0.47 -3.03 -5.03
C THR A 132 -0.68 -2.06 -5.25
N LEU A 133 -0.42 -0.86 -5.79
CA LEU A 133 -1.44 0.11 -6.18
C LEU A 133 -2.57 -0.48 -7.04
N TYR A 134 -2.27 -1.32 -8.03
CA TYR A 134 -3.29 -1.91 -8.91
C TYR A 134 -4.25 -2.82 -8.15
N LEU A 135 -3.74 -3.63 -7.22
CA LEU A 135 -4.58 -4.52 -6.42
C LEU A 135 -5.64 -3.73 -5.63
N TRP A 136 -5.21 -2.67 -4.95
CA TRP A 136 -6.13 -1.83 -4.17
C TRP A 136 -7.04 -0.99 -5.07
N SER A 137 -6.55 -0.51 -6.22
CA SER A 137 -7.39 0.19 -7.18
C SER A 137 -8.47 -0.72 -7.76
N THR A 138 -8.16 -1.97 -8.11
CA THR A 138 -9.17 -2.90 -8.64
C THR A 138 -10.30 -3.16 -7.65
N LEU A 139 -9.99 -3.24 -6.36
CA LEU A 139 -10.95 -3.40 -5.28
C LEU A 139 -11.91 -2.20 -5.18
N HIS A 140 -11.40 -0.98 -5.24
CA HIS A 140 -12.24 0.21 -5.12
C HIS A 140 -13.01 0.50 -6.42
N VAL A 141 -12.45 0.16 -7.58
CA VAL A 141 -13.17 0.17 -8.85
C VAL A 141 -14.36 -0.78 -8.81
N SER A 142 -14.22 -1.99 -8.25
CA SER A 142 -15.35 -2.92 -8.16
C SER A 142 -16.49 -2.38 -7.30
N ILE A 143 -16.19 -1.67 -6.21
CA ILE A 143 -17.19 -0.95 -5.39
C ILE A 143 -17.93 0.10 -6.24
N CYS A 144 -17.21 0.90 -7.03
CA CYS A 144 -17.85 1.86 -7.94
C CYS A 144 -18.74 1.17 -8.97
N LEU A 145 -18.29 0.06 -9.55
CA LEU A 145 -19.06 -0.71 -10.53
C LEU A 145 -20.34 -1.30 -9.92
N ILE A 146 -20.28 -1.81 -8.68
CA ILE A 146 -21.45 -2.28 -7.95
C ILE A 146 -22.46 -1.15 -7.78
N GLY A 147 -22.03 0.02 -7.31
CA GLY A 147 -22.92 1.18 -7.16
C GLY A 147 -23.54 1.63 -8.49
N ALA A 148 -22.76 1.65 -9.56
CA ALA A 148 -23.26 2.00 -10.90
C ALA A 148 -24.29 0.97 -11.42
N LEU A 149 -24.03 -0.32 -11.20
CA LEU A 149 -24.96 -1.38 -11.54
C LEU A 149 -26.26 -1.26 -10.76
N CYS A 150 -26.21 -0.96 -9.45
CA CYS A 150 -27.40 -0.75 -8.64
C CYS A 150 -28.26 0.43 -9.14
N ILE A 151 -27.63 1.54 -9.56
CA ILE A 151 -28.35 2.66 -10.18
C ILE A 151 -29.03 2.20 -11.48
N LEU A 152 -28.31 1.49 -12.35
CA LEU A 152 -28.85 1.00 -13.61
C LEU A 152 -30.08 0.11 -13.38
N LEU A 153 -29.99 -0.86 -12.47
CA LEU A 153 -31.10 -1.73 -12.10
C LEU A 153 -32.29 -0.94 -11.56
N ALA A 154 -32.04 0.12 -10.78
CA ALA A 154 -33.09 0.96 -10.22
C ALA A 154 -33.78 1.89 -11.21
N LEU A 155 -33.15 2.17 -12.35
CA LEU A 155 -33.76 2.94 -13.43
C LEU A 155 -34.58 2.07 -14.38
N LEU A 156 -34.31 0.76 -14.43
CA LEU A 156 -35.04 -0.22 -15.25
C LEU A 156 -36.34 -0.70 -14.61
N GLN A 157 -36.54 -0.43 -13.32
CA GLN A 157 -37.78 -0.68 -12.57
C GLN A 157 -38.72 0.53 -12.58
#